data_AF-A0A8S2X4H9-F1
#
_entry.id   AF-A0A8S2X4H9-F1
#
_cell.length_a   1.000
_cell.length_b   1.000
_cell.length_c   1.000
_cell.angle_alpha   90.00
_cell.angle_beta   90.00
_cell.angle_gamma   90.00
#
_symmetry.space_group_name_H-M   'P 1'
#
loop_
_entity.id
_entity.type
_entity.pdbx_description
1 polymer ?
#
loop_
_entity_poly.entity_id
_entity_poly.type
_entity_poly.pdbx_seq_one_letter_code
_entity_poly.pdbx_strand_id
1 'polypeptide(L)'
;SDSDIFSISPDRSLASAISVEENRRQELVEYLESQKDTLLDQWMSLIEEKSDPEEGIQIDTLHILLPAIIEYLDKLIEKPLQLAINTIFESTQMDSDRRADLERACYCFIKAVNSVLLNANLVPHVLFALDNLVRRAVEVMVGYIRP
;
A
#
# COMPACT_ATOMS: atom_id res chain seq x y z
N SER A 1 0.66 50.11 -23.01
CA SER A 1 0.23 48.92 -23.73
C SER A 1 0.81 47.73 -22.99
N ASP A 2 0.09 47.27 -21.98
CA ASP A 2 0.48 46.17 -21.11
C ASP A 2 -0.66 45.17 -21.15
N SER A 3 -0.43 44.03 -21.80
CA SER A 3 -1.30 42.85 -21.70
C SER A 3 -0.62 41.65 -22.35
N ASP A 4 0.47 41.18 -21.76
CA ASP A 4 0.94 39.80 -21.92
C ASP A 4 0.84 39.10 -20.55
N ILE A 5 -0.41 38.85 -20.15
CA ILE A 5 -0.71 37.93 -19.06
C ILE A 5 -0.57 36.53 -19.66
N PHE A 6 0.52 35.86 -19.31
CA PHE A 6 0.76 34.45 -19.57
C PHE A 6 -0.51 33.62 -19.35
N SER A 7 -1.13 33.18 -20.45
CA SER A 7 -2.05 32.06 -20.45
C SER A 7 -1.24 30.80 -20.18
N ILE A 8 -1.04 30.48 -18.90
CA ILE A 8 -0.60 29.14 -18.50
C ILE A 8 -1.78 28.21 -18.78
N SER A 9 -1.75 27.49 -19.91
CA SER A 9 -2.74 26.47 -20.21
C SER A 9 -2.82 25.46 -19.06
N PRO A 10 -3.99 25.27 -18.41
CA PRO A 10 -4.15 24.38 -17.27
C PRO A 10 -3.83 22.90 -17.62
N ASP A 11 -3.97 22.54 -18.90
CA ASP A 11 -3.78 21.18 -19.41
C ASP A 11 -2.34 20.65 -19.24
N ARG A 12 -1.33 21.52 -19.36
CA ARG A 12 0.09 21.11 -19.28
C ARG A 12 0.54 20.79 -17.86
N SER A 13 -0.06 21.45 -16.87
CA SER A 13 0.25 21.24 -15.44
C SER A 13 -0.38 19.96 -14.90
N LEU A 14 -1.57 19.60 -15.40
CA LEU A 14 -2.24 18.37 -14.99
C LEU A 14 -1.58 17.13 -15.61
N ALA A 15 -1.30 17.15 -16.92
CA ALA A 15 -0.64 16.04 -17.60
C ALA A 15 0.76 15.73 -17.02
N SER A 16 1.53 16.78 -16.67
CA SER A 16 2.83 16.60 -16.02
C SER A 16 2.72 16.08 -14.59
N ALA A 17 1.75 16.56 -13.81
CA ALA A 17 1.51 16.04 -12.46
C ALA A 17 1.11 14.56 -12.48
N ILE A 18 0.24 14.16 -13.42
CA ILE A 18 -0.19 12.77 -13.60
C ILE A 18 1.01 11.88 -13.97
N SER A 19 1.85 12.31 -14.92
CA SER A 19 3.06 11.57 -15.31
C SER A 19 4.06 11.41 -14.16
N VAL A 20 4.23 12.44 -13.32
CA VAL A 20 5.12 12.36 -12.17
C VAL A 20 4.60 11.39 -11.12
N GLU A 21 3.29 11.38 -10.86
CA GLU A 21 2.68 10.42 -9.95
C GLU A 21 2.79 8.99 -10.49
N GLU A 22 2.54 8.79 -11.79
CA GLU A 22 2.73 7.51 -12.47
C GLU A 22 4.15 6.97 -12.28
N ASN A 23 5.17 7.80 -12.57
CA ASN A 23 6.57 7.37 -12.45
C ASN A 23 6.93 6.95 -11.03
N ARG A 24 6.51 7.73 -10.01
CA ARG A 24 6.75 7.37 -8.60
C ARG A 24 6.11 6.04 -8.22
N ARG A 25 4.93 5.79 -8.77
CA ARG A 25 4.16 4.59 -8.52
C ARG A 25 4.83 3.36 -9.13
N GLN A 26 5.33 3.48 -10.36
CA GLN A 26 6.11 2.44 -11.02
C GLN A 26 7.41 2.14 -10.28
N GLU A 27 8.17 3.17 -9.89
CA GLU A 27 9.39 3.01 -9.08
C GLU A 27 9.10 2.29 -7.74
N LEU A 28 7.98 2.63 -7.09
CA LEU A 28 7.55 1.95 -5.87
C LEU A 28 7.23 0.48 -6.12
N VAL A 29 6.45 0.18 -7.17
CA VAL A 29 6.06 -1.18 -7.54
C VAL A 29 7.30 -2.04 -7.80
N GLU A 30 8.20 -1.59 -8.66
CA GLU A 30 9.45 -2.29 -8.98
C GLU A 30 10.28 -2.54 -7.71
N TYR A 31 10.37 -1.53 -6.84
CA TYR A 31 11.10 -1.66 -5.57
C TYR A 31 10.45 -2.69 -4.64
N LEU A 32 9.14 -2.62 -4.42
CA LEU A 32 8.40 -3.54 -3.55
C LEU A 32 8.46 -4.98 -4.09
N GLU A 33 8.36 -5.18 -5.40
CA GLU A 33 8.55 -6.49 -6.02
C GLU A 33 9.96 -7.05 -5.78
N SER A 34 10.99 -6.20 -5.89
CA SER A 34 12.38 -6.61 -5.62
C SER A 34 12.62 -6.96 -4.15
N GLN A 35 11.85 -6.37 -3.23
CA GLN A 35 11.99 -6.54 -1.79
C GLN A 35 10.89 -7.43 -1.17
N LYS A 36 10.12 -8.15 -1.98
CA LYS A 36 8.89 -8.84 -1.53
C LYS A 36 9.13 -9.78 -0.32
N ASP A 37 10.23 -10.53 -0.34
CA ASP A 37 10.52 -11.54 0.69
C ASP A 37 10.90 -10.83 2.00
N THR A 38 11.82 -9.86 1.92
CA THR A 38 12.18 -8.97 3.03
C THR A 38 10.96 -8.24 3.61
N LEU A 39 10.06 -7.78 2.74
CA LEU A 39 8.87 -7.04 3.13
C LEU A 39 7.88 -7.94 3.86
N LEU A 40 7.67 -9.17 3.39
CA LEU A 40 6.82 -10.16 4.06
C LEU A 40 7.37 -10.52 5.44
N ASP A 41 8.68 -10.78 5.53
CA ASP A 41 9.33 -11.10 6.80
C ASP A 41 9.19 -9.96 7.82
N GLN A 42 9.45 -8.71 7.38
CA GLN A 42 9.29 -7.53 8.23
C GLN A 42 7.83 -7.31 8.63
N TRP A 43 6.90 -7.50 7.69
CA TRP A 43 5.48 -7.32 7.95
C TRP A 43 4.97 -8.35 8.96
N MET A 44 5.32 -9.63 8.79
CA MET A 44 4.95 -10.68 9.73
C MET A 44 5.55 -10.43 11.12
N SER A 45 6.83 -10.08 11.19
CA SER A 45 7.49 -9.76 12.47
C SER A 45 6.80 -8.61 13.22
N LEU A 46 6.33 -7.59 12.51
CA LEU A 46 5.58 -6.46 13.09
C LEU A 46 4.18 -6.84 13.59
N ILE A 47 3.56 -7.86 13.00
CA ILE A 47 2.28 -8.41 13.46
C ILE A 47 2.51 -9.24 14.72
N GLU A 48 3.49 -10.14 14.70
CA GLU A 48 3.84 -11.02 15.82
C GLU A 48 4.28 -10.25 17.08
N GLU A 49 4.92 -9.08 16.93
CA GLU A 49 5.26 -8.21 18.07
C GLU A 49 4.01 -7.76 18.87
N LYS A 50 2.84 -7.77 18.23
CA LYS A 50 1.60 -7.17 18.76
C LYS A 50 0.46 -8.16 18.95
N SER A 51 0.63 -9.42 18.56
CA SER A 51 -0.41 -10.44 18.52
C SER A 51 0.08 -11.75 19.13
N ASP A 52 -0.86 -12.53 19.64
CA ASP A 52 -0.58 -13.89 20.11
C ASP A 52 -0.30 -14.79 18.88
N PRO A 53 0.81 -15.55 18.83
CA PRO A 53 1.16 -16.39 17.68
C PRO A 53 0.12 -17.46 17.31
N GLU A 54 -0.73 -17.91 18.25
CA GLU A 54 -1.75 -18.93 17.96
C GLU A 54 -3.06 -18.36 17.37
N GLU A 55 -3.37 -17.08 17.61
CA GLU A 55 -4.62 -16.44 17.18
C GLU A 55 -4.40 -15.35 16.10
N GLY A 56 -3.14 -15.05 15.78
CA GLY A 56 -2.74 -14.00 14.85
C GLY A 56 -2.98 -14.29 13.36
N ILE A 57 -2.86 -13.24 12.56
CA ILE A 57 -2.86 -13.31 11.09
C ILE A 57 -1.73 -14.22 10.63
N GLN A 58 -2.07 -15.18 9.75
CA GLN A 58 -1.12 -16.15 9.21
C GLN A 58 -0.39 -15.60 7.99
N ILE A 59 0.85 -16.05 7.75
CA ILE A 59 1.67 -15.63 6.61
C ILE A 59 0.96 -15.83 5.25
N ASP A 60 0.11 -16.86 5.11
CA ASP A 60 -0.68 -17.10 3.91
C ASP A 60 -1.62 -15.94 3.58
N THR A 61 -2.13 -15.24 4.60
CA THR A 61 -2.95 -14.02 4.41
C THR A 61 -2.11 -12.90 3.78
N LEU A 62 -0.86 -12.76 4.20
CA LEU A 62 0.07 -11.75 3.67
C LEU A 62 0.48 -12.09 2.23
N HIS A 63 0.67 -13.37 1.92
CA HIS A 63 0.91 -13.85 0.56
C HIS A 63 -0.26 -13.59 -0.40
N ILE A 64 -1.49 -13.53 0.10
CA ILE A 64 -2.66 -13.12 -0.69
C ILE A 64 -2.74 -11.60 -0.85
N LEU A 65 -2.48 -10.85 0.23
CA LEU A 65 -2.62 -9.38 0.21
C LEU A 65 -1.51 -8.68 -0.57
N LEU A 66 -0.24 -9.08 -0.40
CA LEU A 66 0.89 -8.34 -0.97
C LEU A 66 0.78 -8.18 -2.50
N PRO A 67 0.51 -9.25 -3.29
CA PRO A 67 0.33 -9.10 -4.74
C PRO A 67 -0.83 -8.17 -5.11
N ALA A 68 -1.94 -8.23 -4.36
CA ALA A 68 -3.09 -7.37 -4.61
C ALA A 68 -2.81 -5.90 -4.29
N ILE A 69 -2.00 -5.62 -3.25
CA ILE A 69 -1.52 -4.27 -2.94
C ILE A 69 -0.60 -3.76 -4.03
N ILE A 70 0.36 -4.57 -4.49
CA ILE A 70 1.28 -4.20 -5.57
C ILE A 70 0.48 -3.92 -6.85
N GLU A 71 -0.53 -4.72 -7.18
CA GLU A 71 -1.38 -4.49 -8.35
C GLU A 71 -2.25 -3.23 -8.21
N TYR A 72 -2.79 -2.97 -7.01
CA TYR A 72 -3.49 -1.71 -6.74
C TYR A 72 -2.56 -0.53 -6.88
N LEU A 73 -1.34 -0.61 -6.36
CA LEU A 73 -0.33 0.43 -6.53
C LEU A 73 -0.02 0.59 -8.02
N ASP A 74 0.22 -0.47 -8.79
CA ASP A 74 0.50 -0.36 -10.23
C ASP A 74 -0.64 0.32 -11.00
N LYS A 75 -1.89 -0.12 -10.81
CA LYS A 75 -3.00 0.23 -11.71
C LYS A 75 -4.01 1.21 -11.15
N LEU A 76 -3.95 1.50 -9.85
CA LEU A 76 -4.97 2.22 -9.07
C LEU A 76 -6.38 1.62 -9.24
N ILE A 77 -6.46 0.31 -9.43
CA ILE A 77 -7.71 -0.44 -9.52
C ILE A 77 -7.93 -1.15 -8.19
N GLU A 78 -9.06 -0.91 -7.54
CA GLU A 78 -9.36 -1.50 -6.22
C GLU A 78 -9.80 -2.97 -6.27
N LYS A 79 -10.24 -3.44 -7.44
CA LYS A 79 -10.78 -4.79 -7.64
C LYS A 79 -9.85 -5.92 -7.16
N PRO A 80 -8.53 -5.92 -7.40
CA PRO A 80 -7.62 -6.91 -6.84
C PRO A 80 -7.64 -6.96 -5.32
N LEU A 81 -7.62 -5.80 -4.64
CA LEU A 81 -7.72 -5.73 -3.18
C LEU A 81 -9.03 -6.30 -2.66
N GLN A 82 -10.15 -5.92 -3.30
CA GLN A 82 -11.46 -6.45 -2.93
C GLN A 82 -11.51 -7.98 -3.07
N LEU A 83 -11.02 -8.53 -4.18
CA LEU A 83 -11.00 -9.98 -4.42
C LEU A 83 -10.10 -10.71 -3.43
N ALA A 84 -8.93 -10.15 -3.10
CA ALA A 84 -8.03 -10.70 -2.11
C ALA A 84 -8.68 -10.75 -0.71
N ILE A 85 -9.31 -9.65 -0.29
CA ILE A 85 -10.01 -9.57 1.00
C ILE A 85 -11.19 -10.55 1.05
N ASN A 86 -11.99 -10.64 -0.01
CA ASN A 86 -13.07 -11.63 -0.10
C ASN A 86 -12.52 -13.06 -0.01
N THR A 87 -11.41 -13.35 -0.70
CA THR A 87 -10.74 -14.67 -0.64
C THR A 87 -10.30 -14.99 0.78
N ILE A 88 -9.76 -14.01 1.51
CA ILE A 88 -9.38 -14.17 2.93
C ILE A 88 -10.62 -14.45 3.77
N PHE A 89 -11.71 -13.70 3.56
CA PHE A 89 -12.97 -13.88 4.30
C PHE A 89 -13.66 -15.21 4.01
N GLU A 90 -13.52 -15.77 2.81
CA GLU A 90 -14.06 -17.07 2.44
C GLU A 90 -13.20 -18.22 2.99
N SER A 91 -11.88 -18.05 3.00
CA SER A 91 -10.93 -19.07 3.48
C SER A 91 -10.76 -19.08 5.00
N THR A 92 -11.21 -18.03 5.70
CA THR A 92 -11.07 -17.90 7.15
C THR A 92 -12.43 -17.59 7.80
N GLN A 93 -12.73 -18.20 8.95
CA GLN A 93 -13.91 -17.84 9.72
C GLN A 93 -13.69 -16.48 10.40
N MET A 94 -13.88 -15.39 9.66
CA MET A 94 -13.64 -14.02 10.10
C MET A 94 -14.74 -13.51 11.02
N ASP A 95 -14.48 -13.57 12.32
CA ASP A 95 -15.24 -12.89 13.36
C ASP A 95 -14.77 -11.42 13.54
N SER A 96 -15.31 -10.73 14.55
CA SER A 96 -14.95 -9.33 14.83
C SER A 96 -13.48 -9.15 15.18
N ASP A 97 -12.90 -10.12 15.89
CA ASP A 97 -11.57 -10.00 16.47
C ASP A 97 -10.52 -10.24 15.37
N ARG A 98 -10.74 -11.26 14.53
CA ARG A 98 -9.90 -11.54 13.37
C ARG A 98 -9.94 -10.43 12.32
N ARG A 99 -11.09 -9.75 12.16
CA ARG A 99 -11.17 -8.55 11.32
C ARG A 99 -10.36 -7.39 11.89
N ALA A 100 -10.42 -7.18 13.21
CA ALA A 100 -9.61 -6.17 13.88
C ALA A 100 -8.11 -6.50 13.76
N ASP A 101 -7.72 -7.77 13.84
CA ASP A 101 -6.36 -8.23 13.56
C ASP A 101 -5.93 -7.98 12.12
N LEU A 102 -6.79 -8.26 11.14
CA LEU A 102 -6.51 -7.98 9.74
C LEU A 102 -6.35 -6.48 9.48
N GLU A 103 -7.20 -5.64 10.07
CA GLU A 103 -7.07 -4.19 10.02
C GLU A 103 -5.73 -3.73 10.64
N ARG A 104 -5.37 -4.27 11.80
CA ARG A 104 -4.06 -4.00 12.43
C ARG A 104 -2.89 -4.43 11.55
N ALA A 105 -3.00 -5.59 10.90
CA ALA A 105 -1.99 -6.07 9.95
C ALA A 105 -1.84 -5.09 8.78
N CYS A 106 -2.94 -4.59 8.20
CA CYS A 106 -2.87 -3.56 7.15
C CYS A 106 -2.13 -2.29 7.62
N TYR A 107 -2.30 -1.86 8.88
CA TYR A 107 -1.52 -0.73 9.40
C TYR A 107 -0.05 -1.07 9.66
N CYS A 108 0.29 -2.32 9.97
CA CYS A 108 1.68 -2.77 10.08
C CYS A 108 2.40 -2.77 8.72
N PHE A 109 1.68 -2.97 7.62
CA PHE A 109 2.23 -2.89 6.26
C PHE A 109 2.90 -1.54 5.98
N ILE A 110 2.29 -0.42 6.42
CA ILE A 110 2.87 0.92 6.26
C ILE A 110 4.26 0.99 6.90
N LYS A 111 4.41 0.40 8.08
CA LYS A 111 5.70 0.38 8.80
C LYS A 111 6.72 -0.51 8.08
N ALA A 112 6.30 -1.68 7.60
CA ALA A 112 7.15 -2.60 6.84
C ALA A 112 7.66 -1.97 5.53
N VAL A 113 6.79 -1.27 4.81
CA VAL A 113 7.20 -0.53 3.60
C VAL A 113 8.17 0.61 3.95
N ASN A 114 7.89 1.36 5.01
CA ASN A 114 8.79 2.43 5.43
C ASN A 114 10.17 1.91 5.85
N SER A 115 10.27 0.74 6.50
CA SER A 115 11.57 0.16 6.84
C SER A 115 12.37 -0.28 5.62
N VAL A 116 11.75 -0.84 4.58
CA VAL A 116 12.47 -1.12 3.32
C VAL A 116 12.84 0.16 2.60
N LEU A 117 11.93 1.14 2.48
CA LEU A 117 12.21 2.40 1.80
C LEU A 117 13.34 3.22 2.45
N LEU A 118 13.49 3.15 3.78
CA LEU A 118 14.61 3.79 4.48
C LEU A 118 15.96 3.22 4.03
N ASN A 119 16.03 1.95 3.62
CA ASN A 119 17.26 1.33 3.11
C ASN A 119 17.61 1.79 1.68
N ALA A 120 16.67 2.41 0.97
CA ALA A 120 16.87 2.91 -0.40
C ALA A 120 17.57 4.29 -0.47
N ASN A 121 17.96 4.89 0.67
CA ASN A 121 18.62 6.21 0.75
C ASN A 121 17.88 7.34 0.00
N LEU A 122 16.55 7.27 -0.02
CA LEU A 122 15.70 8.27 -0.68
C LEU A 122 15.65 9.57 0.13
N VAL A 123 15.49 10.69 -0.57
CA VAL A 123 15.32 12.00 0.08
C VAL A 123 13.91 12.15 0.68
N PRO A 124 13.73 12.94 1.76
CA PRO A 124 12.49 12.97 2.55
C PRO A 124 11.20 13.25 1.76
N HIS A 125 11.28 14.09 0.73
CA HIS A 125 10.09 14.41 -0.08
C HIS A 125 9.58 13.21 -0.89
N VAL A 126 10.49 12.34 -1.36
CA VAL A 126 10.13 11.12 -2.09
C VAL A 126 9.54 10.12 -1.11
N LEU A 127 10.19 9.90 0.04
CA LEU A 127 9.68 9.02 1.10
C LEU A 127 8.25 9.42 1.52
N PHE A 128 7.98 10.72 1.67
CA PHE A 128 6.64 11.20 2.01
C PHE A 128 5.60 10.91 0.92
N ALA A 129 5.96 11.07 -0.36
CA ALA A 129 5.06 10.76 -1.46
C ALA A 129 4.74 9.25 -1.53
N LEU A 130 5.75 8.40 -1.34
CA LEU A 130 5.60 6.95 -1.32
C LEU A 130 4.78 6.48 -0.09
N ASP A 131 5.03 7.04 1.09
CA ASP A 131 4.25 6.76 2.30
C ASP A 131 2.76 7.11 2.10
N ASN A 132 2.45 8.22 1.42
CA ASN A 132 1.07 8.58 1.09
C ASN A 132 0.39 7.59 0.13
N LEU A 133 1.11 7.08 -0.86
CA LEU A 133 0.58 6.05 -1.77
C LEU A 133 0.23 4.76 -0.99
N VAL A 134 1.14 4.33 -0.12
CA VAL A 134 0.97 3.14 0.72
C VAL A 134 -0.20 3.32 1.70
N ARG A 135 -0.33 4.49 2.32
CA ARG A 135 -1.47 4.80 3.21
C ARG A 135 -2.81 4.72 2.49
N ARG A 136 -2.91 5.25 1.26
CA ARG A 136 -4.14 5.15 0.46
C ARG A 136 -4.52 3.69 0.18
N ALA A 137 -3.54 2.85 -0.17
CA ALA A 137 -3.79 1.41 -0.35
C ALA A 137 -4.34 0.78 0.93
N VAL A 138 -3.78 1.14 2.08
CA VAL A 138 -4.26 0.66 3.39
C VAL A 138 -5.66 1.16 3.72
N GLU A 139 -5.97 2.43 3.46
CA GLU A 139 -7.31 2.99 3.66
C GLU A 139 -8.37 2.25 2.82
N VAL A 140 -8.05 1.95 1.56
CA VAL A 140 -8.91 1.16 0.67
C VAL A 140 -9.13 -0.25 1.25
N MET A 141 -8.06 -0.96 1.64
CA MET A 141 -8.18 -2.29 2.23
C MET A 141 -9.04 -2.28 3.50
N VAL A 142 -8.79 -1.34 4.41
CA VAL A 142 -9.55 -1.20 5.65
C VAL A 142 -11.02 -0.87 5.37
N GLY A 143 -11.30 -0.11 4.31
CA GLY A 143 -12.67 0.15 3.83
C GLY A 143 -13.41 -1.13 3.42
N TYR A 144 -12.73 -2.11 2.84
CA TYR A 144 -13.31 -3.41 2.50
C TYR A 144 -13.37 -4.40 3.68
N ILE A 145 -12.51 -4.23 4.70
CA ILE A 145 -12.50 -5.09 5.89
C ILE A 145 -13.64 -4.73 6.85
N ARG A 146 -13.88 -3.42 7.00
CA ARG A 146 -14.94 -2.90 7.87
C ARG A 146 -16.31 -3.21 7.24
N PRO A 147 -17.30 -3.60 8.07
CA PRO A 147 -18.65 -3.93 7.62
C PRO A 147 -19.43 -2.73 7.08
#